data_AF-A0A653U5I9-F1
#
_entry.id   AF-A0A653U5I9-F1
#
_cell.length_a   1.000
_cell.length_b   1.000
_cell.length_c   1.000
_cell.angle_alpha   90.00
_cell.angle_beta   90.00
_cell.angle_gamma   90.00
#
_symmetry.space_group_name_H-M   'P 1'
#
loop_
_entity.id
_entity.type
_entity.pdbx_description
1 polymer ?
#
loop_
_entity_poly.entity_id
_entity_poly.type
_entity_poly.pdbx_seq_one_letter_code
_entity_poly.pdbx_strand_id
1 'polypeptide(L)'
;MDNTQEINYSVIIKNNPDNETISLINSYWSYNKGEFINKPKLLANEKNISLYDLILTIKEYSHVDLECNCGSCNETLKQEVTSQTQFISILKNLPLCKECIDKRKLKEEEENKRLIEIRRKEYELAEIKFQQQKAFNSAIERYKETRIHEDEARFMIHFINTCPNRISLSYYNENYLNFHKLKLLELIHIEENFADEYAVISYPEELKDLLVREINKNSLGTKPTIANTWSRLSFLLEKNKTYRNIHTPRFSGTLLIKEDVYLEKGTKCLYGVWDRDHDDAWLTLTPTSDIIVAKNTPIHKEPEHIRDLLNRFLDNPENRDY
;
A
#
# COMPACT_ATOMS: atom_id res chain seq x y z
N MET A 1 -32.83 40.82 3.15
CA MET A 1 -33.58 40.71 4.40
C MET A 1 -34.31 42.03 4.57
N ASP A 2 -35.64 42.01 4.60
CA ASP A 2 -36.47 43.20 4.76
C ASP A 2 -36.16 43.87 6.11
N ASN A 3 -35.51 45.03 6.07
CA ASN A 3 -35.06 45.81 7.23
C ASN A 3 -36.20 46.67 7.80
N THR A 4 -37.33 46.05 8.13
CA THR A 4 -38.43 46.67 8.89
C THR A 4 -38.59 46.05 10.27
N GLN A 5 -37.49 45.55 10.86
CA GLN A 5 -37.49 45.27 12.29
C GLN A 5 -37.58 46.59 13.04
N GLU A 6 -38.66 46.79 13.79
CA GLU A 6 -38.76 47.85 14.78
C GLU A 6 -37.62 47.66 15.79
N ILE A 7 -36.66 48.57 15.76
CA ILE A 7 -35.51 48.57 16.67
C ILE A 7 -35.94 49.29 17.94
N ASN A 8 -36.00 48.54 19.05
CA ASN A 8 -36.33 49.08 20.36
C ASN A 8 -35.08 49.67 21.01
N TYR A 9 -35.07 50.98 21.20
CA TYR A 9 -34.01 51.67 21.92
C TYR A 9 -34.55 52.82 22.75
N SER A 10 -33.86 53.13 23.85
CA SER A 10 -34.20 54.25 24.73
C SER A 10 -32.98 55.15 24.90
N VAL A 11 -33.12 56.44 24.59
CA VAL A 11 -32.08 57.44 24.85
C VAL A 11 -32.17 57.85 26.32
N ILE A 12 -31.10 57.63 27.07
CA ILE A 12 -31.03 58.00 28.48
C ILE A 12 -30.11 59.21 28.63
N ILE A 13 -30.72 60.31 29.11
CA ILE A 13 -30.05 61.58 29.37
C ILE A 13 -29.52 61.57 30.81
N LYS A 14 -28.23 61.89 30.95
CA LYS A 14 -27.46 61.92 32.21
C LYS A 14 -27.15 63.36 32.59
N ASN A 15 -26.91 63.63 33.88
CA ASN A 15 -26.39 64.90 34.40
C ASN A 15 -27.24 66.16 34.18
N ASN A 16 -28.54 66.01 33.86
CA ASN A 16 -29.52 67.09 33.75
C ASN A 16 -29.03 68.33 32.95
N PRO A 17 -28.70 68.15 31.66
CA PRO A 17 -28.18 69.23 30.84
C PRO A 17 -29.29 70.23 30.47
N ASP A 18 -28.90 71.37 29.91
CA ASP A 18 -29.87 72.37 29.44
C ASP A 18 -30.75 71.86 28.29
N ASN A 19 -31.85 72.57 28.03
CA ASN A 19 -32.82 72.19 26.99
C ASN A 19 -32.20 72.16 25.59
N GLU A 20 -31.18 72.98 25.33
CA GLU A 20 -30.49 73.01 24.04
C GLU A 20 -29.67 71.73 23.83
N THR A 21 -28.96 71.28 24.85
CA THR A 21 -28.21 70.02 24.86
C THR A 21 -29.13 68.81 24.77
N ILE A 22 -30.28 68.83 25.46
CA ILE A 22 -31.31 67.78 25.32
C ILE A 22 -31.78 67.67 23.85
N SER A 23 -32.05 68.81 23.22
CA SER A 23 -32.44 68.88 21.80
C SER A 23 -31.35 68.35 20.87
N LEU A 24 -30.08 68.67 21.16
CA LEU A 24 -28.92 68.17 20.43
C LEU A 24 -28.80 66.64 20.54
N ILE A 25 -28.92 66.09 21.75
CA ILE A 25 -28.85 64.65 22.03
C ILE A 25 -29.95 63.90 21.28
N ASN A 26 -31.20 64.38 21.36
CA ASN A 26 -32.33 63.74 20.68
C ASN A 26 -32.15 63.79 19.15
N SER A 27 -31.60 64.89 18.62
CA SER A 27 -31.30 65.01 17.19
C SER A 27 -30.20 64.05 16.77
N TYR A 28 -29.15 63.89 17.58
CA TYR A 28 -28.06 62.94 17.33
C TYR A 28 -28.54 61.48 17.33
N TRP A 29 -29.40 61.09 18.26
CA TRP A 29 -29.92 59.72 18.36
C TRP A 29 -31.16 59.45 17.52
N SER A 30 -31.54 60.38 16.64
CA SER A 30 -32.68 60.20 15.76
C SER A 30 -32.38 59.15 14.68
N TYR A 31 -33.04 58.01 14.79
CA TYR A 31 -32.82 56.84 13.93
C TYR A 31 -34.13 56.45 13.24
N ASN A 32 -34.07 56.28 11.92
CA ASN A 32 -35.25 55.95 11.12
C ASN A 32 -34.86 55.07 9.92
N LYS A 33 -35.67 54.04 9.63
CA LYS A 33 -35.52 53.14 8.47
C LYS A 33 -34.10 52.61 8.25
N GLY A 34 -33.40 52.24 9.33
CA GLY A 34 -32.07 51.64 9.22
C GLY A 34 -30.90 52.63 9.30
N GLU A 35 -31.16 53.94 9.36
CA GLU A 35 -30.13 54.97 9.34
C GLU A 35 -30.36 56.07 10.39
N PHE A 36 -29.26 56.67 10.87
CA PHE A 36 -29.36 57.89 11.66
C PHE A 36 -29.69 59.07 10.74
N ILE A 37 -30.75 59.82 11.08
CA ILE A 37 -31.20 60.98 10.30
C ILE A 37 -30.08 62.02 10.23
N ASN A 38 -29.42 62.26 11.35
CA ASN A 38 -28.36 63.26 11.48
C ASN A 38 -26.98 62.60 11.56
N LYS A 39 -26.16 62.83 10.53
CA LYS A 39 -24.74 62.47 10.59
C LYS A 39 -24.00 63.43 11.53
N PRO A 40 -23.07 62.97 12.38
CA PRO A 40 -22.44 63.82 13.39
C PRO A 40 -21.78 65.08 12.81
N LYS A 41 -21.15 64.96 11.64
CA LYS A 41 -20.50 66.09 10.96
C LYS A 41 -21.49 67.16 10.47
N LEU A 42 -22.67 66.74 10.01
CA LEU A 42 -23.71 67.68 9.56
C LEU A 42 -24.33 68.39 10.76
N LEU A 43 -24.68 67.63 11.80
CA LEU A 43 -25.26 68.17 13.02
C LEU A 43 -24.33 69.17 13.74
N ALA A 44 -23.03 68.87 13.79
CA ALA A 44 -22.03 69.78 14.35
C ALA A 44 -21.99 71.12 13.59
N ASN A 45 -21.99 71.06 12.26
CA ASN A 45 -21.98 72.25 11.41
C ASN A 45 -23.27 73.08 11.58
N GLU A 46 -24.44 72.44 11.62
CA GLU A 46 -25.73 73.12 11.83
C GLU A 46 -25.81 73.84 13.17
N LYS A 47 -25.11 73.32 14.18
CA LYS A 47 -25.07 73.88 15.54
C LYS A 47 -23.86 74.78 15.78
N ASN A 48 -23.03 75.03 14.77
CA ASN A 48 -21.81 75.83 14.86
C ASN A 48 -20.85 75.37 15.98
N ILE A 49 -20.78 74.07 16.25
CA ILE A 49 -19.86 73.47 17.22
C ILE A 49 -18.85 72.57 16.50
N SER A 50 -17.71 72.29 17.15
CA SER A 50 -16.78 71.32 16.59
C SER A 50 -17.35 69.90 16.70
N LEU A 51 -16.97 69.02 15.77
CA LEU A 51 -17.34 67.60 15.85
C LEU A 51 -16.83 66.95 17.14
N TYR A 52 -15.68 67.40 17.64
CA TYR A 52 -15.10 66.91 18.89
C TYR A 52 -15.98 67.28 20.09
N ASP A 53 -16.43 68.54 20.17
CA ASP A 53 -17.31 69.00 21.24
C ASP A 53 -18.65 68.28 21.19
N LEU A 54 -19.23 68.09 19.99
CA LEU A 54 -20.43 67.28 19.83
C LEU A 54 -20.25 65.87 20.42
N ILE A 55 -19.19 65.17 20.07
CA ILE A 55 -18.94 63.80 20.55
C ILE A 55 -18.75 63.78 22.07
N LEU A 56 -18.03 64.77 22.63
CA LEU A 56 -17.87 64.91 24.08
C LEU A 56 -19.21 65.12 24.78
N THR A 57 -20.01 66.07 24.31
CA THR A 57 -21.35 66.36 24.85
C THR A 57 -22.23 65.12 24.80
N ILE A 58 -22.28 64.42 23.67
CA ILE A 58 -23.08 63.17 23.56
C ILE A 58 -22.61 62.14 24.56
N LYS A 59 -21.30 61.91 24.71
CA LYS A 59 -20.74 60.90 25.60
C LYS A 59 -20.94 61.24 27.09
N GLU A 60 -20.86 62.52 27.42
CA GLU A 60 -21.00 63.02 28.79
C GLU A 60 -22.45 62.99 29.27
N TYR A 61 -23.38 63.38 28.40
CA TYR A 61 -24.77 63.61 28.77
C TYR A 61 -25.74 62.55 28.26
N SER A 62 -25.29 61.56 27.49
CA SER A 62 -26.20 60.53 26.97
C SER A 62 -25.58 59.16 26.78
N HIS A 63 -26.44 58.16 26.81
CA HIS A 63 -26.20 56.82 26.24
C HIS A 63 -27.54 56.29 25.73
N VAL A 64 -27.49 55.20 24.98
CA VAL A 64 -28.67 54.51 24.51
C VAL A 64 -28.67 53.09 25.07
N ASP A 65 -29.80 52.68 25.63
CA ASP A 65 -30.09 51.28 25.91
C ASP A 65 -30.74 50.68 24.67
N LEU A 66 -29.99 49.82 23.98
CA LEU A 66 -30.44 49.11 22.79
C LEU A 66 -30.91 47.70 23.17
N GLU A 67 -32.16 47.38 22.84
CA GLU A 67 -32.68 46.02 22.92
C GLU A 67 -32.44 45.32 21.57
N CYS A 68 -31.63 44.27 21.58
CA CYS A 68 -31.29 43.50 20.40
C CYS A 68 -31.36 41.99 20.71
N ASN A 69 -31.56 41.17 19.69
CA ASN A 69 -31.62 39.73 19.88
C ASN A 69 -30.22 39.10 19.80
N CYS A 70 -30.01 38.05 20.58
CA CYS A 70 -28.84 37.20 20.48
C CYS A 70 -28.74 36.62 19.06
N GLY A 71 -27.57 36.75 18.42
CA GLY A 71 -27.34 36.27 17.07
C GLY A 71 -27.44 34.75 16.87
N SER A 72 -27.65 33.97 17.94
CA SER A 72 -27.74 32.51 17.89
C SER A 72 -29.04 31.93 18.46
N CYS A 73 -29.63 32.51 19.51
CA CYS A 73 -30.81 31.93 20.17
C CYS A 73 -32.02 32.87 20.26
N ASN A 74 -31.94 34.06 19.65
CA ASN A 74 -33.00 35.09 19.70
C ASN A 74 -33.39 35.60 21.10
N GLU A 75 -32.62 35.29 22.13
CA GLU A 75 -32.80 35.88 23.47
C GLU A 75 -32.58 37.41 23.41
N THR A 76 -33.47 38.18 24.03
CA THR A 76 -33.36 39.65 24.04
C THR A 76 -32.26 40.10 25.01
N LEU A 77 -31.34 40.90 24.49
CA LEU A 77 -30.18 41.45 25.18
C LEU A 77 -30.30 42.96 25.24
N LYS A 78 -29.97 43.53 26.40
CA LYS A 78 -29.78 44.97 26.58
C LYS A 78 -28.32 45.32 26.41
N GLN A 79 -28.04 46.30 25.56
CA GLN A 79 -26.68 46.79 25.29
C GLN A 79 -26.64 48.31 25.47
N GLU A 80 -25.74 48.77 26.34
CA GLU A 80 -25.44 50.20 26.45
C GLU A 80 -24.53 50.62 25.30
N VAL A 81 -24.97 51.61 24.52
CA VAL A 81 -24.19 52.20 23.44
C VAL A 81 -24.01 53.69 23.63
N THR A 82 -22.80 54.17 23.33
CA THR A 82 -22.37 55.55 23.58
C THR A 82 -22.11 56.33 22.30
N SER A 83 -22.21 55.68 21.13
CA SER A 83 -22.08 56.32 19.82
C SER A 83 -22.97 55.65 18.75
N GLN A 84 -23.30 56.41 17.70
CA GLN A 84 -23.97 55.88 16.51
C GLN A 84 -23.20 54.70 15.87
N THR A 85 -21.87 54.78 15.85
CA THR A 85 -21.01 53.71 15.30
C THR A 85 -21.16 52.41 16.08
N GLN A 86 -21.16 52.49 17.42
CA GLN A 86 -21.36 51.33 18.28
C GLN A 86 -22.76 50.75 18.10
N PHE A 87 -23.79 51.61 18.03
CA PHE A 87 -25.17 51.20 17.75
C PHE A 87 -25.28 50.41 16.45
N ILE A 88 -24.74 50.94 15.34
CA ILE A 88 -24.74 50.25 14.04
C ILE A 88 -23.92 48.95 14.10
N SER A 89 -22.80 48.94 14.82
CA SER A 89 -21.96 47.75 14.96
C SER A 89 -22.72 46.59 15.60
N ILE A 90 -23.50 46.86 16.65
CA ILE A 90 -24.31 45.85 17.35
C ILE A 90 -25.45 45.34 16.45
N LEU A 91 -26.10 46.22 15.69
CA LEU A 91 -27.15 45.80 14.75
C LEU A 91 -26.61 44.95 13.59
N LYS A 92 -25.40 45.24 13.11
CA LYS A 92 -24.75 44.45 12.04
C LYS A 92 -24.20 43.12 12.56
N ASN A 93 -23.63 43.14 13.76
CA ASN A 93 -23.01 41.98 14.40
C ASN A 93 -23.72 41.73 15.73
N LEU A 94 -24.84 40.99 15.64
CA LEU A 94 -25.65 40.70 16.81
C LEU A 94 -24.79 40.00 17.89
N PRO A 95 -24.84 40.48 19.14
CA PRO A 95 -24.06 39.90 20.21
C PRO A 95 -24.58 38.50 20.55
N LEU A 96 -23.73 37.70 21.20
CA LEU A 96 -24.12 36.40 21.72
C LEU A 96 -24.47 36.53 23.20
N CYS A 97 -25.53 35.85 23.63
CA CYS A 97 -25.83 35.72 25.04
C CYS A 97 -24.79 34.83 25.73
N LYS A 98 -24.70 34.95 27.05
CA LYS A 98 -23.74 34.20 27.87
C LYS A 98 -23.84 32.69 27.64
N GLU A 99 -25.06 32.15 27.57
CA GLU A 99 -25.27 30.73 27.35
C GLU A 99 -24.77 30.26 25.98
N CYS A 100 -24.97 31.05 24.92
CA CYS A 100 -24.45 30.75 23.58
C CYS A 100 -22.92 30.79 23.53
N ILE A 101 -22.30 31.74 24.25
CA ILE A 101 -20.84 31.82 24.38
C ILE A 101 -20.32 30.58 25.10
N ASP A 102 -20.93 30.20 26.21
CA ASP A 102 -20.50 29.04 27.01
C ASP A 102 -20.68 27.73 26.25
N LYS A 103 -21.81 27.54 25.55
CA LYS A 103 -22.03 26.39 24.66
C LYS A 103 -20.99 26.31 23.55
N ARG A 104 -20.60 27.44 22.97
CA ARG A 104 -19.56 27.49 21.93
C ARG A 104 -18.21 27.09 22.49
N LYS A 105 -17.81 27.65 23.64
CA LYS A 105 -16.56 27.26 24.32
C LYS A 105 -16.50 25.78 24.64
N LEU A 106 -17.60 25.22 25.16
CA LEU A 106 -17.65 23.79 25.50
C LEU A 106 -17.49 22.91 24.25
N LYS A 107 -18.10 23.28 23.12
CA LYS A 107 -17.87 22.59 21.84
C LYS A 107 -16.43 22.70 21.37
N GLU A 108 -15.82 23.88 21.45
CA GLU A 108 -14.42 24.11 21.07
C GLU A 108 -13.46 23.29 21.96
N GLU A 109 -13.75 23.18 23.26
CA GLU A 109 -12.99 22.34 24.19
C GLU A 109 -13.12 20.84 23.88
N GLU A 110 -14.32 20.36 23.57
CA GLU A 110 -14.54 18.97 23.16
C GLU A 110 -13.82 18.63 21.85
N GLU A 111 -13.86 19.53 20.87
CA GLU A 111 -13.16 19.37 19.60
C GLU A 111 -11.64 19.37 19.79
N ASN A 112 -11.12 20.28 20.61
CA ASN A 112 -9.70 20.30 20.97
C ASN A 112 -9.26 19.01 21.67
N LYS A 113 -10.07 18.47 22.60
CA LYS A 113 -9.79 17.17 23.24
C LYS A 113 -9.73 16.04 22.21
N ARG A 114 -10.64 16.01 21.24
CA ARG A 114 -10.63 15.01 20.15
C ARG A 114 -9.36 15.14 19.29
N LEU A 115 -8.96 16.36 18.94
CA LEU A 115 -7.74 16.61 18.16
C LEU A 115 -6.47 16.16 18.90
N ILE A 116 -6.40 16.40 20.22
CA ILE A 116 -5.27 15.94 21.05
C ILE A 116 -5.19 14.41 21.05
N GLU A 117 -6.32 13.71 21.19
CA GLU A 117 -6.36 12.25 21.19
C GLU A 117 -5.92 11.67 19.83
N ILE A 118 -6.35 12.27 18.72
CA ILE A 118 -5.91 11.88 17.36
C ILE A 118 -4.39 12.01 17.24
N ARG A 119 -3.83 13.16 17.64
CA ARG A 119 -2.37 13.40 17.61
C ARG A 119 -1.61 12.42 18.48
N ARG A 120 -2.15 12.04 19.64
CA ARG A 120 -1.53 11.03 20.53
C ARG A 120 -1.43 9.68 19.81
N LYS A 121 -2.51 9.24 19.18
CA LYS A 121 -2.53 7.98 18.40
C LYS A 121 -1.57 8.02 17.22
N GLU A 122 -1.50 9.15 16.50
CA GLU A 122 -0.54 9.33 15.42
C GLU A 122 0.92 9.21 15.91
N TYR A 123 1.23 9.82 17.06
CA TYR A 123 2.54 9.71 17.68
C TYR A 123 2.87 8.28 18.12
N GLU A 124 1.91 7.60 18.76
CA GLU A 124 2.06 6.19 19.16
C GLU A 124 2.33 5.30 17.93
N LEU A 125 1.61 5.50 16.83
CA LEU A 125 1.84 4.76 15.57
C LEU A 125 3.20 5.09 14.94
N ALA A 126 3.63 6.34 14.99
CA ALA A 126 4.93 6.75 14.47
C ALA A 126 6.07 6.12 15.28
N GLU A 127 5.95 6.06 16.61
CA GLU A 127 6.92 5.41 17.49
C GLU A 127 7.00 3.89 17.20
N ILE A 128 5.86 3.22 17.04
CA ILE A 128 5.83 1.79 16.65
C ILE A 128 6.58 1.58 15.34
N LYS A 129 6.31 2.40 14.31
CA LYS A 129 7.01 2.32 13.02
C LYS A 129 8.50 2.60 13.15
N PHE A 130 8.89 3.56 13.97
CA PHE A 130 10.29 3.87 14.23
C PHE A 130 11.03 2.70 14.89
N GLN A 131 10.42 2.07 15.91
CA GLN A 131 10.98 0.89 16.55
C GLN A 131 11.07 -0.30 15.59
N GLN A 132 10.04 -0.53 14.76
CA GLN A 132 10.07 -1.56 13.71
C GLN A 132 11.22 -1.33 12.72
N GLN A 133 11.41 -0.10 12.23
CA GLN A 133 12.51 0.22 11.33
C GLN A 133 13.88 0.01 11.99
N LYS A 134 14.00 0.38 13.26
CA LYS A 134 15.22 0.15 14.04
C LYS A 134 15.53 -1.34 14.20
N ALA A 135 14.51 -2.16 14.43
CA ALA A 135 14.63 -3.62 14.48
C ALA A 135 15.10 -4.16 13.12
N PHE A 136 14.49 -3.72 12.02
CA PHE A 136 14.92 -4.10 10.67
C PHE A 136 16.37 -3.74 10.36
N ASN A 137 16.82 -2.54 10.71
CA ASN A 137 18.21 -2.13 10.49
C ASN A 137 19.18 -3.03 11.28
N SER A 138 18.84 -3.34 12.54
CA SER A 138 19.63 -4.24 13.38
C SER A 138 19.63 -5.68 12.86
N ALA A 139 18.51 -6.14 12.31
CA ALA A 139 18.37 -7.45 11.67
C ALA A 139 19.21 -7.56 10.40
N ILE A 140 19.23 -6.52 9.55
CA ILE A 140 20.07 -6.45 8.35
C ILE A 140 21.56 -6.51 8.69
N GLU A 141 21.99 -5.85 9.76
CA GLU A 141 23.38 -5.92 10.21
C GLU A 141 23.77 -7.34 10.64
N ARG A 142 22.92 -7.99 11.44
CA ARG A 142 23.09 -9.38 11.88
C ARG A 142 22.94 -10.40 10.74
N TYR A 143 22.17 -10.05 9.71
CA TYR A 143 21.90 -10.94 8.58
C TYR A 143 23.18 -11.48 7.92
N LYS A 144 24.23 -10.64 7.87
CA LYS A 144 25.54 -11.01 7.34
C LYS A 144 26.14 -12.26 7.99
N GLU A 145 25.68 -12.63 9.17
CA GLU A 145 26.17 -13.77 9.97
C GLU A 145 25.25 -15.00 9.88
N THR A 146 24.06 -14.88 9.26
CA THR A 146 23.04 -15.93 9.20
C THR A 146 22.92 -16.56 7.82
N ARG A 147 22.80 -17.89 7.77
CA ARG A 147 22.55 -18.63 6.51
C ARG A 147 21.04 -18.75 6.25
N ILE A 148 20.55 -18.02 5.24
CA ILE A 148 19.28 -18.32 4.58
C ILE A 148 19.55 -19.28 3.42
N HIS A 149 18.70 -20.29 3.26
CA HIS A 149 18.82 -21.22 2.13
C HIS A 149 18.36 -20.53 0.84
N GLU A 150 18.94 -20.93 -0.30
CA GLU A 150 18.63 -20.33 -1.59
C GLU A 150 17.13 -20.36 -1.93
N ASP A 151 16.44 -21.45 -1.61
CA ASP A 151 15.00 -21.59 -1.86
C ASP A 151 14.15 -20.62 -1.03
N GLU A 152 14.54 -20.36 0.22
CA GLU A 152 13.87 -19.40 1.10
C GLU A 152 14.07 -17.95 0.62
N ALA A 153 15.29 -17.65 0.16
CA ALA A 153 15.61 -16.35 -0.44
C ALA A 153 14.82 -16.14 -1.73
N ARG A 154 14.73 -17.17 -2.60
CA ARG A 154 13.94 -17.14 -3.84
C ARG A 154 12.45 -16.97 -3.56
N PHE A 155 11.91 -17.67 -2.55
CA PHE A 155 10.53 -17.50 -2.11
C PHE A 155 10.26 -16.04 -1.73
N MET A 156 11.10 -15.45 -0.87
CA MET A 156 10.86 -14.09 -0.38
C MET A 156 11.05 -13.04 -1.49
N ILE A 157 12.02 -13.22 -2.39
CA ILE A 157 12.16 -12.35 -3.56
C ILE A 157 10.92 -12.43 -4.46
N HIS A 158 10.39 -13.64 -4.68
CA HIS A 158 9.17 -13.81 -5.46
C HIS A 158 7.98 -13.11 -4.78
N PHE A 159 7.83 -13.28 -3.47
CA PHE A 159 6.82 -12.61 -2.67
C PHE A 159 6.89 -11.09 -2.83
N ILE A 160 8.06 -10.48 -2.60
CA ILE A 160 8.28 -9.02 -2.70
C ILE A 160 7.91 -8.48 -4.09
N ASN A 161 8.14 -9.26 -5.16
CA ASN A 161 7.89 -8.82 -6.52
C ASN A 161 6.44 -8.99 -6.98
N THR A 162 5.71 -9.95 -6.38
CA THR A 162 4.48 -10.48 -6.99
C THR A 162 3.28 -10.36 -6.07
N CYS A 163 3.50 -10.37 -4.76
CA CYS A 163 2.43 -10.37 -3.77
C CYS A 163 2.23 -8.96 -3.18
N PRO A 164 0.98 -8.53 -2.97
CA PRO A 164 0.72 -7.39 -2.11
C PRO A 164 1.13 -7.71 -0.67
N ASN A 165 1.54 -6.68 0.09
CA ASN A 165 1.90 -6.84 1.51
C ASN A 165 0.75 -7.40 2.36
N ARG A 166 -0.50 -7.28 1.89
CA ARG A 166 -1.67 -7.91 2.51
C ARG A 166 -2.03 -9.19 1.75
N ILE A 167 -1.90 -10.33 2.41
CA ILE A 167 -2.18 -11.66 1.87
C ILE A 167 -3.31 -12.35 2.64
N SER A 168 -3.97 -13.32 2.00
CA SER A 168 -4.95 -14.16 2.69
C SER A 168 -4.28 -15.04 3.75
N LEU A 169 -5.02 -15.36 4.82
CA LEU A 169 -4.51 -16.23 5.87
C LEU A 169 -4.22 -17.65 5.35
N SER A 170 -4.95 -18.13 4.34
CA SER A 170 -4.66 -19.40 3.66
C SER A 170 -3.25 -19.41 3.05
N TYR A 171 -2.91 -18.38 2.27
CA TYR A 171 -1.59 -18.26 1.64
C TYR A 171 -0.48 -18.14 2.70
N TYR A 172 -0.74 -17.39 3.78
CA TYR A 172 0.18 -17.30 4.91
C TYR A 172 0.42 -18.68 5.54
N ASN A 173 -0.64 -19.44 5.82
CA ASN A 173 -0.55 -20.76 6.46
C ASN A 173 0.15 -21.79 5.58
N GLU A 174 -0.12 -21.80 4.27
CA GLU A 174 0.57 -22.68 3.30
C GLU A 174 2.07 -22.44 3.26
N ASN A 175 2.50 -21.19 3.50
CA ASN A 175 3.89 -20.77 3.45
C ASN A 175 4.47 -20.42 4.84
N TYR A 176 3.80 -20.89 5.91
CA TYR A 176 4.08 -20.47 7.29
C TYR A 176 5.54 -20.63 7.67
N LEU A 177 6.17 -21.76 7.28
CA LEU A 177 7.57 -22.04 7.62
C LEU A 177 8.54 -20.99 7.07
N ASN A 178 8.33 -20.55 5.82
CA ASN A 178 9.18 -19.54 5.17
C ASN A 178 9.03 -18.19 5.88
N PHE A 179 7.80 -17.77 6.14
CA PHE A 179 7.53 -16.51 6.84
C PHE A 179 8.00 -16.54 8.29
N HIS A 180 7.75 -17.62 9.02
CA HIS A 180 8.15 -17.78 10.41
C HIS A 180 9.67 -17.71 10.56
N LYS A 181 10.43 -18.33 9.65
CA LYS A 181 11.90 -18.25 9.67
C LYS A 181 12.40 -16.82 9.48
N LEU A 182 11.85 -16.09 8.50
CA LEU A 182 12.22 -14.70 8.26
C LEU A 182 11.80 -13.78 9.42
N LYS A 183 10.68 -14.08 10.07
CA LYS A 183 10.20 -13.38 11.27
C LYS A 183 11.13 -13.60 12.45
N LEU A 184 11.62 -14.82 12.67
CA LEU A 184 12.62 -15.14 13.71
C LEU A 184 13.94 -14.40 13.50
N LEU A 185 14.29 -14.15 12.23
CA LEU A 185 15.46 -13.35 11.88
C LEU A 185 15.20 -11.83 11.97
N GLU A 186 13.99 -11.43 12.37
CA GLU A 186 13.53 -10.04 12.41
C GLU A 186 13.67 -9.33 11.05
N LEU A 187 13.67 -10.08 9.94
CA LEU A 187 13.75 -9.54 8.58
C LEU A 187 12.38 -9.14 8.05
N ILE A 188 11.32 -9.67 8.65
CA ILE A 188 9.94 -9.32 8.35
C ILE A 188 9.15 -9.19 9.65
N HIS A 189 8.11 -8.36 9.61
CA HIS A 189 7.09 -8.25 10.65
C HIS A 189 5.76 -8.75 10.09
N ILE A 190 4.98 -9.44 10.92
CA ILE A 190 3.74 -10.10 10.51
C ILE A 190 2.63 -9.69 11.47
N GLU A 191 1.56 -9.13 10.93
CA GLU A 191 0.33 -8.79 11.65
C GLU A 191 -0.82 -9.65 11.12
N GLU A 192 -1.34 -10.52 11.98
CA GLU A 192 -2.44 -11.44 11.66
C GLU A 192 -3.77 -10.81 12.07
N ASN A 193 -4.74 -10.81 11.15
CA ASN A 193 -6.12 -10.48 11.44
C ASN A 193 -6.99 -11.71 11.17
N PHE A 194 -7.32 -12.43 12.23
CA PHE A 194 -8.16 -13.63 12.17
C PHE A 194 -9.63 -13.32 11.89
N ALA A 195 -10.12 -12.12 12.20
CA ALA A 195 -11.51 -11.75 11.97
C ALA A 195 -11.79 -11.56 10.47
N ASP A 196 -10.84 -10.94 9.77
CA ASP A 196 -10.94 -10.65 8.34
C ASP A 196 -10.10 -11.60 7.47
N GLU A 197 -9.56 -12.68 8.07
CA GLU A 197 -8.78 -13.75 7.42
C GLU A 197 -7.60 -13.27 6.54
N TYR A 198 -6.82 -12.30 7.02
CA TYR A 198 -5.63 -11.82 6.31
C TYR A 198 -4.41 -11.66 7.22
N ALA A 199 -3.23 -11.61 6.59
CA ALA A 199 -1.98 -11.22 7.23
C ALA A 199 -1.33 -10.06 6.47
N VAL A 200 -0.73 -9.13 7.20
CA VAL A 200 0.10 -8.05 6.63
C VAL A 200 1.57 -8.37 6.91
N ILE A 201 2.35 -8.44 5.84
CA ILE A 201 3.78 -8.69 5.88
C ILE A 201 4.50 -7.38 5.59
N SER A 202 5.23 -6.89 6.58
CA SER A 202 6.09 -5.70 6.47
C SER A 202 7.55 -6.14 6.43
N TYR A 203 8.36 -5.49 5.60
CA TYR A 203 9.77 -5.81 5.41
C TYR A 203 10.54 -4.54 5.02
N PRO A 204 11.86 -4.47 5.30
CA PRO A 204 12.68 -3.33 4.91
C PRO A 204 12.92 -3.33 3.39
N GLU A 205 13.04 -2.13 2.81
CA GLU A 205 13.23 -1.96 1.36
C GLU A 205 14.49 -2.67 0.87
N GLU A 206 15.54 -2.70 1.69
CA GLU A 206 16.84 -3.28 1.38
C GLU A 206 16.84 -4.81 1.43
N LEU A 207 15.78 -5.45 1.95
CA LEU A 207 15.72 -6.91 2.11
C LEU A 207 15.93 -7.61 0.77
N LYS A 208 15.27 -7.13 -0.28
CA LYS A 208 15.36 -7.72 -1.62
C LYS A 208 16.80 -7.75 -2.14
N ASP A 209 17.48 -6.61 -2.09
CA ASP A 209 18.85 -6.48 -2.59
C ASP A 209 19.84 -7.33 -1.80
N LEU A 210 19.58 -7.48 -0.50
CA LEU A 210 20.34 -8.35 0.37
C LEU A 210 20.14 -9.83 0.02
N LEU A 211 18.89 -10.28 -0.20
CA LEU A 211 18.61 -11.65 -0.62
C LEU A 211 19.18 -11.98 -2.01
N VAL A 212 19.08 -11.06 -2.96
CA VAL A 212 19.64 -11.22 -4.32
C VAL A 212 21.16 -11.36 -4.28
N ARG A 213 21.84 -10.54 -3.47
CA ARG A 213 23.30 -10.64 -3.28
C ARG A 213 23.71 -12.00 -2.73
N GLU A 214 22.93 -12.58 -1.83
CA GLU A 214 23.25 -13.86 -1.21
C GLU A 214 23.11 -15.03 -2.19
N ILE A 215 22.05 -15.04 -3.00
CA ILE A 215 21.89 -16.01 -4.10
C ILE A 215 23.08 -15.90 -5.07
N ASN A 216 23.46 -14.68 -5.44
CA ASN A 216 24.56 -14.46 -6.39
C ASN A 216 25.94 -14.88 -5.81
N LYS A 217 26.19 -14.65 -4.52
CA LYS A 217 27.40 -15.16 -3.83
C LYS A 217 27.44 -16.68 -3.81
N ASN A 218 26.32 -17.34 -3.53
CA ASN A 218 26.23 -18.81 -3.55
C ASN A 218 26.36 -19.38 -4.97
N SER A 219 25.92 -18.64 -6.00
CA SER A 219 26.14 -19.03 -7.41
C SER A 219 27.60 -18.87 -7.88
N LEU A 220 28.41 -18.06 -7.19
CA LEU A 220 29.87 -17.94 -7.36
C LEU A 220 30.66 -18.96 -6.53
N GLY A 221 30.01 -19.60 -5.55
CA GLY A 221 30.55 -20.73 -4.80
C GLY A 221 30.50 -22.01 -5.64
N THR A 222 31.55 -22.22 -6.45
CA THR A 222 31.78 -23.46 -7.20
C THR A 222 30.54 -24.02 -7.90
N LYS A 223 30.33 -23.65 -9.18
CA LYS A 223 29.86 -24.67 -10.13
C LYS A 223 30.75 -25.89 -9.85
N PRO A 224 30.23 -27.06 -9.47
CA PRO A 224 31.05 -28.25 -9.45
C PRO A 224 31.71 -28.29 -10.83
N THR A 225 33.05 -28.32 -10.86
CA THR A 225 33.79 -28.56 -12.08
C THR A 225 33.19 -29.84 -12.65
N ILE A 226 32.37 -29.70 -13.71
CA ILE A 226 31.57 -30.79 -14.26
C ILE A 226 32.58 -31.79 -14.81
N ALA A 227 32.94 -32.78 -14.00
CA ALA A 227 33.85 -33.84 -14.42
C ALA A 227 33.08 -34.93 -15.17
N ASN A 228 31.79 -35.14 -14.86
CA ASN A 228 30.99 -36.21 -15.44
C ASN A 228 29.66 -35.69 -15.98
N THR A 229 29.66 -35.19 -17.22
CA THR A 229 28.47 -35.21 -18.07
C THR A 229 28.08 -36.68 -18.29
N TRP A 230 26.84 -37.04 -17.98
CA TRP A 230 26.36 -38.42 -18.14
C TRP A 230 26.25 -38.75 -19.64
N SER A 231 26.84 -39.87 -20.06
CA SER A 231 26.74 -40.35 -21.45
C SER A 231 25.58 -41.31 -21.66
N ARG A 232 25.24 -42.09 -20.64
CA ARG A 232 24.13 -43.05 -20.67
C ARG A 232 23.64 -43.34 -19.26
N LEU A 233 22.34 -43.17 -19.04
CA LEU A 233 21.68 -43.61 -17.82
C LEU A 233 21.00 -44.95 -18.11
N SER A 234 21.32 -45.98 -17.35
CA SER A 234 20.78 -47.33 -17.56
C SER A 234 20.47 -48.02 -16.24
N PHE A 235 19.26 -48.57 -16.11
CA PHE A 235 18.83 -49.27 -14.91
C PHE A 235 17.79 -50.36 -15.22
N LEU A 236 17.66 -51.29 -14.28
CA LEU A 236 16.69 -52.38 -14.33
C LEU A 236 15.30 -51.88 -13.95
N LEU A 237 14.30 -52.28 -14.73
CA LEU A 237 12.89 -52.14 -14.43
C LEU A 237 12.39 -53.47 -13.84
N GLU A 238 12.25 -53.52 -12.51
CA GLU A 238 11.77 -54.71 -11.80
C GLU A 238 10.28 -54.94 -12.09
N LYS A 239 9.91 -56.21 -12.33
CA LYS A 239 8.51 -56.60 -12.48
C LYS A 239 7.69 -56.21 -11.26
N ASN A 240 6.59 -55.49 -11.49
CA ASN A 240 5.66 -55.19 -10.41
C ASN A 240 4.89 -56.45 -9.99
N LYS A 241 5.21 -57.02 -8.82
CA LYS A 241 4.53 -58.20 -8.25
C LYS A 241 3.03 -57.98 -8.00
N THR A 242 2.59 -56.73 -7.94
CA THR A 242 1.19 -56.34 -7.69
C THR A 242 0.45 -55.89 -8.96
N TYR A 243 1.02 -56.12 -10.15
CA TYR A 243 0.36 -55.81 -11.42
C TYR A 243 -0.95 -56.59 -11.56
N ARG A 244 -2.07 -55.87 -11.68
CA ARG A 244 -3.42 -56.46 -11.77
C ARG A 244 -4.16 -56.07 -13.04
N ASN A 245 -3.91 -54.87 -13.57
CA ASN A 245 -4.58 -54.35 -14.76
C ASN A 245 -3.79 -53.19 -15.40
N ILE A 246 -4.36 -52.63 -16.47
CA ILE A 246 -3.78 -51.52 -17.24
C ILE A 246 -3.54 -50.23 -16.43
N HIS A 247 -4.18 -50.07 -15.27
CA HIS A 247 -4.00 -48.91 -14.39
C HIS A 247 -2.89 -49.11 -13.35
N THR A 248 -2.33 -50.31 -13.25
CA THR A 248 -1.15 -50.59 -12.40
C THR A 248 0.13 -50.57 -13.24
N PRO A 249 1.23 -49.97 -12.78
CA PRO A 249 2.49 -49.97 -13.53
C PRO A 249 2.98 -51.40 -13.76
N ARG A 250 3.34 -51.74 -14.99
CA ARG A 250 3.90 -53.06 -15.34
C ARG A 250 5.22 -53.33 -14.60
N PHE A 251 6.05 -52.30 -14.47
CA PHE A 251 7.30 -52.33 -13.73
C PHE A 251 7.23 -51.33 -12.58
N SER A 252 7.76 -51.71 -11.42
CA SER A 252 7.78 -50.87 -10.23
C SER A 252 8.87 -51.36 -9.29
N GLY A 253 9.81 -50.49 -8.98
CA GLY A 253 10.93 -50.76 -8.08
C GLY A 253 11.57 -49.45 -7.63
N THR A 254 12.60 -49.54 -6.82
CA THR A 254 13.42 -48.40 -6.39
C THR A 254 14.80 -48.50 -7.01
N LEU A 255 15.39 -47.36 -7.38
CA LEU A 255 16.76 -47.31 -7.87
C LEU A 255 17.59 -46.41 -6.96
N LEU A 256 18.82 -46.82 -6.70
CA LEU A 256 19.80 -46.02 -5.98
C LEU A 256 20.80 -45.43 -6.97
N ILE A 257 20.79 -44.12 -7.10
CA ILE A 257 21.79 -43.40 -7.87
C ILE A 257 23.03 -43.22 -6.98
N LYS A 258 24.16 -43.79 -7.40
CA LYS A 258 25.40 -43.80 -6.61
C LYS A 258 26.24 -42.53 -6.72
N GLU A 259 25.98 -41.71 -7.73
CA GLU A 259 26.73 -40.50 -8.07
C GLU A 259 25.76 -39.41 -8.52
N ASP A 260 26.10 -38.13 -8.35
CA ASP A 260 25.22 -37.06 -8.80
C ASP A 260 25.01 -37.11 -10.33
N VAL A 261 23.76 -37.24 -10.76
CA VAL A 261 23.37 -37.22 -12.18
C VAL A 261 22.63 -35.92 -12.47
N TYR A 262 23.17 -35.12 -13.40
CA TYR A 262 22.55 -33.86 -13.81
C TYR A 262 21.83 -33.98 -15.16
N LEU A 263 20.51 -33.88 -15.15
CA LEU A 263 19.68 -33.84 -16.36
C LEU A 263 19.35 -32.38 -16.73
N GLU A 264 20.02 -31.85 -17.74
CA GLU A 264 19.79 -30.47 -18.19
C GLU A 264 18.40 -30.31 -18.84
N LYS A 265 17.74 -29.20 -18.53
CA LYS A 265 16.42 -28.87 -19.09
C LYS A 265 16.54 -28.68 -20.61
N GLY A 266 15.69 -29.39 -21.35
CA GLY A 266 15.64 -29.31 -22.82
C GLY A 266 16.54 -30.31 -23.55
N THR A 267 17.29 -31.13 -22.82
CA THR A 267 18.09 -32.21 -23.41
C THR A 267 17.19 -33.25 -24.07
N LYS A 268 17.38 -33.45 -25.38
CA LYS A 268 16.70 -34.51 -26.13
C LYS A 268 17.44 -35.83 -25.91
N CYS A 269 16.72 -36.82 -25.41
CA CYS A 269 17.26 -38.15 -25.14
C CYS A 269 16.58 -39.20 -26.02
N LEU A 270 17.37 -40.16 -26.50
CA LEU A 270 16.86 -41.42 -27.00
C LEU A 270 16.61 -42.34 -25.80
N TYR A 271 15.48 -43.03 -25.81
CA TYR A 271 15.21 -44.10 -24.85
C TYR A 271 15.05 -45.44 -25.57
N GLY A 272 15.50 -46.50 -24.91
CA GLY A 272 15.31 -47.88 -25.38
C GLY A 272 14.93 -48.76 -24.20
N VAL A 273 14.07 -49.74 -24.46
CA VAL A 273 13.67 -50.76 -23.50
C VAL A 273 13.97 -52.12 -24.11
N TRP A 274 14.71 -52.95 -23.37
CA TRP A 274 15.02 -54.32 -23.77
C TRP A 274 14.37 -55.26 -22.79
N ASP A 275 13.49 -56.12 -23.29
CA ASP A 275 12.97 -57.23 -22.50
C ASP A 275 14.12 -58.20 -22.16
N ARG A 276 14.11 -58.71 -20.93
CA ARG A 276 15.05 -59.72 -20.44
C ARG A 276 14.30 -61.00 -20.09
N ASP A 277 15.03 -62.11 -20.06
CA ASP A 277 14.50 -63.36 -19.52
C ASP A 277 14.08 -63.13 -18.06
N HIS A 278 12.90 -63.65 -17.67
CA HIS A 278 12.23 -63.47 -16.37
C HIS A 278 11.29 -62.25 -16.22
N ASP A 279 10.73 -61.72 -17.33
CA ASP A 279 9.74 -60.63 -17.34
C ASP A 279 10.23 -59.28 -16.76
N ASP A 280 11.53 -59.12 -16.55
CA ASP A 280 12.15 -57.83 -16.25
C ASP A 280 12.51 -57.09 -17.55
N ALA A 281 12.67 -55.78 -17.46
CA ALA A 281 13.10 -54.96 -18.59
C ALA A 281 14.29 -54.08 -18.23
N TRP A 282 15.14 -53.79 -19.20
CA TRP A 282 16.23 -52.85 -19.05
C TRP A 282 15.87 -51.54 -19.74
N LEU A 283 15.88 -50.41 -19.02
CA LEU A 283 15.66 -49.10 -19.61
C LEU A 283 16.99 -48.37 -19.73
N THR A 284 17.24 -47.79 -20.90
CA THR A 284 18.33 -46.82 -21.03
C THR A 284 17.88 -45.52 -21.66
N LEU A 285 18.42 -44.43 -21.15
CA LEU A 285 18.33 -43.08 -21.67
C LEU A 285 19.73 -42.65 -22.12
N THR A 286 19.82 -42.04 -23.30
CA THR A 286 21.09 -41.54 -23.87
C THR A 286 20.83 -40.18 -24.49
N PRO A 287 21.62 -39.13 -24.17
CA PRO A 287 21.52 -37.84 -24.84
C PRO A 287 21.75 -38.03 -26.33
N THR A 288 20.94 -37.37 -27.17
CA THR A 288 21.11 -37.45 -28.62
C THR A 288 22.45 -36.87 -29.11
N SER A 289 23.09 -36.00 -28.32
CA SER A 289 24.45 -35.50 -28.56
C SER A 289 25.52 -36.59 -28.53
N ASP A 290 25.28 -37.67 -27.79
CA ASP A 290 26.28 -38.69 -27.48
C ASP A 290 26.13 -39.94 -28.35
N ILE A 291 25.12 -39.94 -29.22
CA ILE A 291 24.89 -41.00 -30.19
C ILE A 291 25.81 -40.75 -31.39
N ILE A 292 26.92 -41.48 -31.43
CA ILE A 292 27.76 -41.55 -32.63
C ILE A 292 26.95 -42.24 -33.72
N VAL A 293 26.44 -41.46 -34.68
CA VAL A 293 25.81 -42.01 -35.89
C VAL A 293 26.92 -42.60 -36.75
N ALA A 294 27.22 -43.89 -36.53
CA ALA A 294 28.02 -44.65 -37.48
C ALA A 294 27.25 -44.69 -38.81
N LYS A 295 27.81 -44.09 -39.87
CA LYS A 295 27.31 -44.24 -41.24
C LYS A 295 27.65 -45.65 -41.72
N ASN A 296 27.07 -46.67 -41.10
CA ASN A 296 27.12 -48.03 -41.62
C ASN A 296 26.23 -48.05 -42.86
N THR A 297 26.87 -48.05 -44.02
CA THR A 297 26.16 -48.27 -45.27
C THR A 297 25.81 -49.75 -45.28
N PRO A 298 24.54 -50.15 -45.40
CA PRO A 298 24.21 -51.56 -45.38
C PRO A 298 24.88 -52.23 -46.58
N ILE A 299 25.41 -53.45 -46.40
CA ILE A 299 26.28 -54.17 -47.35
C ILE A 299 25.73 -54.19 -48.79
N HIS A 300 24.41 -54.19 -48.96
CA HIS A 300 23.75 -54.13 -50.28
C HIS A 300 23.88 -52.78 -51.02
N LYS A 301 24.47 -51.75 -50.39
CA LYS A 301 24.79 -50.44 -50.99
C LYS A 301 26.29 -50.21 -51.14
N GLU A 302 27.12 -51.20 -50.81
CA GLU A 302 28.55 -51.15 -51.11
C GLU A 302 28.77 -51.41 -52.61
N PRO A 303 29.82 -50.84 -53.23
CA PRO A 303 30.13 -51.10 -54.63
C PRO A 303 30.39 -52.59 -54.85
N GLU A 304 29.55 -53.24 -55.65
CA GLU A 304 29.78 -54.63 -56.05
C GLU A 304 31.00 -54.71 -57.00
N HIS A 305 31.80 -55.77 -56.86
CA HIS A 305 32.94 -55.98 -57.74
C HIS A 305 32.44 -56.21 -59.18
N ILE A 306 33.05 -55.54 -60.17
CA ILE A 306 32.62 -55.61 -61.59
C ILE A 306 32.50 -57.06 -62.08
N ARG A 307 33.33 -57.98 -61.57
CA ARG A 307 33.26 -59.41 -61.86
C ARG A 307 31.93 -60.06 -61.47
N ASP A 308 31.38 -59.70 -60.32
CA ASP A 308 30.13 -60.29 -59.80
C ASP A 308 28.91 -59.70 -60.51
N LEU A 309 29.01 -58.46 -60.99
CA LEU A 309 28.05 -57.86 -61.91
C LEU A 309 28.08 -58.54 -63.28
N LEU A 310 29.28 -58.78 -63.84
CA LEU A 310 29.45 -59.46 -65.13
C LEU A 310 28.96 -60.90 -65.09
N ASN A 311 29.28 -61.65 -64.04
CA ASN A 311 28.80 -63.03 -63.89
C ASN A 311 27.27 -63.07 -63.82
N ARG A 312 26.65 -62.18 -63.04
CA ARG A 312 25.17 -62.08 -62.94
C ARG A 312 24.52 -61.64 -64.25
N PHE A 313 25.20 -60.81 -65.04
CA PHE A 313 24.76 -60.42 -66.37
C PHE A 313 24.80 -61.58 -67.37
N LEU A 314 25.88 -62.38 -67.34
CA LEU A 314 26.09 -63.53 -68.23
C LEU A 314 25.25 -64.76 -67.83
N ASP A 315 24.98 -64.94 -66.54
CA ASP A 315 24.18 -66.04 -66.01
C ASP A 315 22.67 -65.79 -66.10
N ASN A 316 22.25 -64.58 -66.46
CA ASN A 316 20.83 -64.28 -66.69
C ASN A 316 20.38 -64.83 -68.06
N PRO A 317 19.48 -65.83 -68.12
CA PRO A 317 19.06 -66.45 -69.38
C PRO A 317 18.38 -65.50 -70.36
N GLU A 318 17.88 -64.35 -69.91
CA GLU A 318 17.28 -63.30 -70.76
C GLU A 318 18.31 -62.46 -71.54
N ASN A 319 19.60 -62.54 -71.18
CA ASN A 319 20.68 -61.81 -71.84
C ASN A 319 21.46 -62.65 -72.88
N ARG A 320 21.04 -63.90 -73.16
CA ARG A 320 21.75 -64.82 -74.06
C ARG A 320 21.50 -64.58 -75.55
N ASP A 321 20.57 -63.70 -75.90
CA ASP A 321 20.18 -63.41 -77.29
C ASP A 321 20.72 -62.04 -77.82
N TYR A 322 21.76 -61.49 -77.18
CA TYR A 322 22.48 -60.28 -77.65
C TYR A 322 23.92 -60.55 -78.06
#